data_AF-A0A3N4ZKW4-F1
#
_entry.id   AF-A0A3N4ZKW4-F1
#
_cell.length_a   1.000
_cell.length_b   1.000
_cell.length_c   1.000
_cell.angle_alpha   90.00
_cell.angle_beta   90.00
_cell.angle_gamma   90.00
#
_symmetry.space_group_name_H-M   'P 1'
#
loop_
_entity.id
_entity.type
_entity.pdbx_description
1 polymer ?
#
loop_
_entity_poly.entity_id
_entity_poly.type
_entity_poly.pdbx_seq_one_letter_code
_entity_poly.pdbx_strand_id
1 'polypeptide(L)'
;MVVQPVEVTEPNPAAPSRTRPPALRRRLPTALALLVAAPVLAALHAVRPAPYGDHFAAHASYAREGHRPLAVLPARGDTVTLWDDGVVTANDGASVRWHRALPAADDWLPAHGGTGVLRPLGRGILAVVTPPRIAGYRLADGDLRWVVPAREGCVFTPERAVRHAGALIVAQPCPAVAWTSQLIAVDDRGRITPHRTPLGNDVPGRRPEHPNTEKVLARPR
;
A
#
# COMPACT_ATOMS: atom_id res chain seq x y z
N MET A 1 -78.20 35.98 -6.17
CA MET A 1 -79.05 35.26 -7.14
C MET A 1 -79.34 36.20 -8.30
N VAL A 2 -78.61 36.09 -9.40
CA VAL A 2 -79.08 36.52 -10.73
C VAL A 2 -78.47 35.53 -11.72
N VAL A 3 -79.31 34.64 -12.22
CA VAL A 3 -79.04 33.76 -13.36
C VAL A 3 -79.34 34.61 -14.60
N GLN A 4 -78.41 34.66 -15.55
CA GLN A 4 -78.71 35.16 -16.90
C GLN A 4 -78.92 34.01 -17.88
N PRO A 5 -79.79 34.18 -18.89
CA PRO A 5 -80.42 33.08 -19.60
C PRO A 5 -79.65 32.63 -20.85
N VAL A 6 -80.01 31.44 -21.28
CA VAL A 6 -79.53 30.69 -22.43
C VAL A 6 -79.99 31.33 -23.75
N GLU A 7 -79.10 31.41 -24.74
CA GLU A 7 -79.50 31.47 -26.14
C GLU A 7 -78.86 30.33 -26.93
N VAL A 8 -79.76 29.56 -27.55
CA VAL A 8 -79.52 28.42 -28.41
C VAL A 8 -79.31 28.95 -29.83
N THR A 9 -78.25 28.52 -30.51
CA THR A 9 -78.16 28.63 -31.97
C THR A 9 -77.78 27.27 -32.54
N GLU A 10 -78.63 26.81 -33.45
CA GLU A 10 -78.59 25.54 -34.18
C GLU A 10 -77.32 25.34 -35.03
N PRO A 11 -77.04 24.08 -35.42
CA PRO A 11 -75.79 23.68 -36.06
C PRO A 11 -75.83 23.91 -37.57
N ASN A 12 -74.79 24.54 -38.13
CA ASN A 12 -74.57 24.58 -39.58
C ASN A 12 -73.62 23.42 -39.99
N PRO A 13 -73.88 22.70 -41.09
CA PRO A 13 -73.43 21.34 -41.31
C PRO A 13 -72.01 21.27 -41.85
N ALA A 14 -71.40 20.12 -41.58
CA ALA A 14 -70.09 19.73 -42.03
C ALA A 14 -69.96 19.70 -43.57
N ALA A 15 -68.77 20.06 -44.06
CA ALA A 15 -68.22 19.51 -45.30
C ALA A 15 -66.80 18.97 -45.04
N PRO A 16 -66.39 17.88 -45.72
CA PRO A 16 -65.47 16.90 -45.14
C PRO A 16 -63.97 17.09 -45.44
N SER A 17 -63.19 16.72 -44.43
CA SER A 17 -61.84 16.12 -44.45
C SER A 17 -60.92 16.31 -45.68
N ARG A 18 -59.80 16.99 -45.44
CA ARG A 18 -58.49 16.54 -45.96
C ARG A 18 -57.48 16.43 -44.82
N THR A 19 -57.24 15.18 -44.48
CA THR A 19 -56.19 14.65 -43.61
C THR A 19 -54.82 15.18 -44.04
N ARG A 20 -54.11 15.83 -43.11
CA ARG A 20 -52.65 16.00 -43.19
C ARG A 20 -52.08 15.54 -41.85
N PRO A 21 -51.21 14.51 -41.81
CA PRO A 21 -50.63 14.06 -40.55
C PRO A 21 -49.70 15.17 -40.01
N PRO A 22 -49.67 15.40 -38.68
CA PRO A 22 -48.69 16.28 -38.09
C PRO A 22 -47.30 15.66 -38.23
N ALA A 23 -46.42 16.35 -38.94
CA ALA A 23 -44.99 16.09 -38.93
C ALA A 23 -44.46 16.36 -37.52
N LEU A 24 -44.40 15.31 -36.71
CA LEU A 24 -43.70 15.29 -35.43
C LEU A 24 -42.20 15.43 -35.71
N ARG A 25 -41.67 16.65 -35.72
CA ARG A 25 -40.22 16.86 -35.78
C ARG A 25 -39.75 17.89 -34.75
N ARG A 26 -38.79 17.40 -33.96
CA ARG A 26 -37.76 18.13 -33.20
C ARG A 26 -38.15 18.67 -31.82
N ARG A 27 -38.33 17.74 -30.89
CA ARG A 27 -37.78 17.88 -29.52
C ARG A 27 -36.86 16.70 -29.24
N LEU A 28 -35.64 16.73 -29.77
CA LEU A 28 -34.66 15.66 -29.54
C LEU A 28 -33.17 16.05 -29.67
N PRO A 29 -32.69 17.27 -29.32
CA PRO A 29 -31.25 17.47 -29.14
C PRO A 29 -30.77 17.25 -27.70
N THR A 30 -31.62 17.40 -26.68
CA THR A 30 -31.18 17.37 -25.27
C THR A 30 -30.98 15.97 -24.69
N ALA A 31 -31.80 14.98 -25.09
CA ALA A 31 -31.63 13.61 -24.62
C ALA A 31 -30.33 12.97 -25.15
N LEU A 32 -29.92 13.32 -26.38
CA LEU A 32 -28.70 12.78 -26.99
C LEU A 32 -27.42 13.39 -26.38
N ALA A 33 -27.43 14.68 -26.02
CA ALA A 33 -26.30 15.32 -25.34
C ALA A 33 -26.03 14.70 -23.95
N LEU A 34 -27.08 14.34 -23.21
CA LEU A 34 -26.95 13.62 -21.93
C LEU A 34 -26.48 12.16 -22.12
N LEU A 35 -26.95 11.49 -23.17
CA LEU A 35 -26.53 10.13 -23.52
C LEU A 35 -25.07 10.04 -23.99
N VAL A 36 -24.49 11.13 -24.53
CA VAL A 36 -23.06 11.18 -24.91
C VAL A 36 -22.18 11.68 -23.76
N ALA A 37 -22.67 12.60 -22.91
CA ALA A 37 -21.90 13.10 -21.77
C ALA A 37 -21.72 12.05 -20.66
N ALA A 38 -22.73 11.20 -20.42
CA ALA A 38 -22.66 10.14 -19.41
C ALA A 38 -21.52 9.12 -19.61
N PRO A 39 -21.31 8.53 -20.82
CA PRO A 39 -20.20 7.60 -21.03
C PRO A 39 -18.84 8.32 -21.01
N VAL A 40 -18.77 9.59 -21.43
CA VAL A 40 -17.52 10.37 -21.39
C VAL A 40 -17.11 10.68 -19.95
N LEU A 41 -18.05 11.06 -19.08
CA LEU A 41 -17.77 11.25 -17.65
C LEU A 41 -17.44 9.93 -16.93
N ALA A 42 -18.05 8.81 -17.33
CA ALA A 42 -17.71 7.48 -16.83
C ALA A 42 -16.30 7.04 -17.28
N ALA A 43 -15.93 7.31 -18.53
CA ALA A 43 -14.58 7.07 -19.04
C ALA A 43 -13.54 7.96 -18.35
N LEU A 44 -13.88 9.22 -18.04
CA LEU A 44 -13.01 10.12 -17.26
C LEU A 44 -12.85 9.67 -15.80
N HIS A 45 -13.86 9.01 -15.20
CA HIS A 45 -13.72 8.39 -13.88
C HIS A 45 -12.88 7.11 -13.90
N ALA A 46 -12.81 6.42 -15.04
CA ALA A 46 -11.97 5.23 -15.22
C ALA A 46 -10.47 5.58 -15.36
N VAL A 47 -10.14 6.84 -15.65
CA VAL A 47 -8.75 7.35 -15.67
C VAL A 47 -8.42 8.07 -14.35
N ARG A 48 -8.93 7.56 -13.23
CA ARG A 48 -8.26 7.83 -11.94
C ARG A 48 -7.06 6.90 -11.89
N PRO A 49 -5.82 7.40 -11.76
CA PRO A 49 -4.69 6.53 -11.47
C PRO A 49 -5.01 5.79 -10.17
N ALA A 50 -5.19 4.47 -10.26
CA ALA A 50 -5.25 3.62 -9.09
C ALA A 50 -4.00 3.92 -8.24
N PRO A 51 -4.14 4.07 -6.92
CA PRO A 51 -2.97 4.21 -6.07
C PRO A 51 -2.24 2.86 -6.09
N TYR A 52 -1.21 2.78 -6.96
CA TYR A 52 -0.23 1.70 -7.03
C TYR A 52 -0.70 0.35 -7.66
N GLY A 53 -0.52 0.21 -8.97
CA GLY A 53 -0.05 -1.02 -9.62
C GLY A 53 -1.01 -2.21 -9.77
N ASP A 54 -1.91 -2.15 -10.76
CA ASP A 54 -2.84 -3.24 -11.10
C ASP A 54 -2.29 -4.20 -12.17
N HIS A 55 -0.98 -4.48 -12.12
CA HIS A 55 -0.36 -5.52 -12.94
C HIS A 55 0.19 -6.64 -12.05
N PHE A 56 -0.69 -7.30 -11.32
CA PHE A 56 -0.37 -8.60 -10.75
C PHE A 56 -0.71 -9.66 -11.80
N ALA A 57 0.27 -10.02 -12.61
CA ALA A 57 0.24 -11.33 -13.23
C ALA A 57 0.07 -12.34 -12.09
N ALA A 58 -0.96 -13.19 -12.18
CA ALA A 58 -1.21 -14.25 -11.22
C ALA A 58 -0.05 -15.24 -11.27
N HIS A 59 1.04 -14.92 -10.57
CA HIS A 59 2.07 -15.88 -10.26
C HIS A 59 1.42 -16.92 -9.37
N ALA A 60 1.61 -18.20 -9.70
CA ALA A 60 1.14 -19.31 -8.88
C ALA A 60 1.56 -19.05 -7.43
N SER A 61 0.60 -18.81 -6.55
CA SER A 61 0.89 -18.60 -5.14
C SER A 61 1.26 -19.95 -4.57
N TYR A 62 2.51 -20.13 -4.16
CA TYR A 62 2.90 -21.26 -3.32
C TYR A 62 1.91 -21.38 -2.16
N ALA A 63 1.20 -22.52 -2.12
CA ALA A 63 0.28 -22.88 -1.05
C ALA A 63 1.01 -23.79 -0.07
N ARG A 64 0.79 -23.56 1.23
CA ARG A 64 1.34 -24.40 2.28
C ARG A 64 0.21 -25.17 2.95
N GLU A 65 0.34 -26.50 2.94
CA GLU A 65 -0.69 -27.39 3.45
C GLU A 65 -1.02 -27.09 4.92
N GLY A 66 -2.31 -27.01 5.25
CA GLY A 66 -2.78 -26.77 6.61
C GLY A 66 -2.64 -25.33 7.13
N HIS A 67 -2.02 -24.42 6.35
CA HIS A 67 -1.72 -23.06 6.80
C HIS A 67 -2.31 -22.00 5.89
N ARG A 68 -2.88 -20.94 6.46
CA ARG A 68 -3.45 -19.82 5.70
C ARG A 68 -2.45 -18.67 5.58
N PRO A 69 -2.35 -18.01 4.41
CA PRO A 69 -1.54 -16.80 4.28
C PRO A 69 -2.23 -15.63 5.02
N LEU A 70 -1.47 -14.90 5.84
CA LEU A 70 -1.92 -13.70 6.56
C LEU A 70 -1.46 -12.39 5.89
N ALA A 71 -0.34 -12.42 5.19
CA ALA A 71 0.12 -11.30 4.37
C ALA A 71 0.99 -11.81 3.22
N VAL A 72 0.88 -11.17 2.06
CA VAL A 72 1.69 -11.46 0.88
C VAL A 72 2.36 -10.18 0.43
N LEU A 73 3.67 -10.22 0.29
CA LEU A 73 4.51 -9.10 -0.14
C LEU A 73 5.22 -9.48 -1.45
N PRO A 74 4.86 -8.86 -2.58
CA PRO A 74 5.65 -8.93 -3.80
C PRO A 74 7.03 -8.28 -3.57
N ALA A 75 8.08 -8.99 -3.94
CA ALA A 75 9.46 -8.52 -3.96
C ALA A 75 10.04 -8.76 -5.37
N ARG A 76 11.23 -8.20 -5.67
CA ARG A 76 11.81 -8.34 -7.01
C ARG A 76 12.15 -9.80 -7.30
N GLY A 77 11.34 -10.45 -8.14
CA GLY A 77 11.50 -11.86 -8.51
C GLY A 77 11.05 -12.86 -7.45
N ASP A 78 10.49 -12.39 -6.34
CA ASP A 78 10.06 -13.23 -5.22
C ASP A 78 8.67 -12.81 -4.73
N THR A 79 7.94 -13.75 -4.16
CA THR A 79 6.77 -13.51 -3.32
C THR A 79 7.09 -13.94 -1.90
N VAL A 80 6.97 -13.02 -0.95
CA VAL A 80 7.13 -13.31 0.47
C VAL A 80 5.77 -13.44 1.13
N THR A 81 5.48 -14.61 1.71
CA THR A 81 4.22 -14.90 2.39
C THR A 81 4.45 -15.09 3.88
N LEU A 82 3.68 -14.40 4.71
CA LEU A 82 3.53 -14.67 6.13
C LEU A 82 2.35 -15.62 6.34
N TRP A 83 2.59 -16.72 7.05
CA TRP A 83 1.61 -17.74 7.38
C TRP A 83 1.06 -17.56 8.80
N ASP A 84 -0.08 -18.17 9.09
CA ASP A 84 -0.76 -18.08 10.38
C ASP A 84 -0.02 -18.72 11.56
N ASP A 85 0.84 -19.69 11.29
CA ASP A 85 1.72 -20.31 12.27
C ASP A 85 3.03 -19.53 12.51
N GLY A 86 3.13 -18.32 11.98
CA GLY A 86 4.31 -17.48 12.17
C GLY A 86 5.51 -17.87 11.31
N VAL A 87 5.34 -18.67 10.25
CA VAL A 87 6.38 -18.87 9.25
C VAL A 87 6.34 -17.77 8.20
N VAL A 88 7.50 -17.28 7.78
CA VAL A 88 7.68 -16.43 6.60
C VAL A 88 8.39 -17.23 5.52
N THR A 89 7.82 -17.26 4.32
CA THR A 89 8.33 -17.99 3.17
C THR A 89 8.58 -17.06 2.01
N ALA A 90 9.77 -17.09 1.41
CA ALA A 90 9.98 -16.51 0.09
C ALA A 90 10.03 -17.59 -0.98
N ASN A 91 9.33 -17.35 -2.08
CA ASN A 91 9.30 -18.25 -3.23
C ASN A 91 9.38 -17.43 -4.53
N ASP A 92 9.88 -18.03 -5.60
CA ASP A 92 9.97 -17.41 -6.94
C ASP A 92 8.77 -17.76 -7.85
N GLY A 93 7.69 -18.31 -7.26
CA GLY A 93 6.53 -18.83 -7.96
C GLY A 93 6.66 -20.27 -8.46
N ALA A 94 7.87 -20.85 -8.44
CA ALA A 94 8.11 -22.26 -8.79
C ALA A 94 8.66 -23.07 -7.62
N SER A 95 9.49 -22.45 -6.77
CA SER A 95 10.19 -23.09 -5.68
C SER A 95 10.28 -22.19 -4.45
N VAL A 96 10.35 -22.82 -3.28
CA VAL A 96 10.66 -22.08 -2.06
C VAL A 96 12.16 -21.80 -2.01
N ARG A 97 12.53 -20.54 -1.83
CA ARG A 97 13.92 -20.10 -1.67
C ARG A 97 14.38 -20.19 -0.22
N TRP A 98 13.52 -19.79 0.71
CA TRP A 98 13.80 -19.88 2.13
C TRP A 98 12.52 -19.80 2.98
N HIS A 99 12.63 -20.32 4.21
CA HIS A 99 11.64 -20.17 5.27
C HIS A 99 12.30 -19.63 6.55
N ARG A 100 11.56 -18.84 7.33
CA ARG A 100 11.94 -18.41 8.68
C ARG A 100 10.75 -18.47 9.62
N ALA A 101 10.92 -19.10 10.77
CA ALA A 101 9.96 -19.00 11.86
C ALA A 101 10.11 -17.64 12.55
N LEU A 102 9.00 -17.06 12.98
CA LEU A 102 8.94 -15.86 13.81
C LEU A 102 8.67 -16.27 15.26
N PRO A 103 9.71 -16.38 16.10
CA PRO A 103 9.51 -16.74 17.51
C PRO A 103 8.52 -15.80 18.22
N ALA A 104 7.61 -16.34 19.02
CA ALA A 104 6.62 -15.60 19.81
C ALA A 104 5.67 -14.73 18.95
N ALA A 105 5.30 -15.23 17.76
CA ALA A 105 4.30 -14.61 16.88
C ALA A 105 3.12 -15.55 16.56
N ASP A 106 3.30 -16.85 16.78
CA ASP A 106 2.37 -17.95 16.51
C ASP A 106 1.03 -17.83 17.26
N ASP A 107 1.02 -17.36 18.49
CA ASP A 107 -0.25 -17.11 19.22
C ASP A 107 -0.90 -15.77 18.84
N TRP A 108 -0.08 -14.77 18.51
CA TRP A 108 -0.54 -13.40 18.27
C TRP A 108 -1.13 -13.21 16.86
N LEU A 109 -0.49 -13.80 15.86
CA LEU A 109 -0.84 -13.67 14.44
C LEU A 109 -2.24 -14.17 14.08
N PRO A 110 -2.72 -15.33 14.59
CA PRO A 110 -4.08 -15.78 14.30
C PRO A 110 -5.16 -14.80 14.73
N ALA A 111 -4.93 -14.05 15.82
CA ALA A 111 -5.88 -13.08 16.37
C ALA A 111 -5.79 -11.69 15.73
N HIS A 112 -4.61 -11.28 15.24
CA HIS A 112 -4.37 -9.90 14.76
C HIS A 112 -4.15 -9.80 13.24
N GLY A 113 -3.87 -10.92 12.57
CA GLY A 113 -3.51 -10.97 11.16
C GLY A 113 -2.08 -10.49 10.88
N GLY A 114 -1.75 -10.37 9.59
CA GLY A 114 -0.40 -10.04 9.11
C GLY A 114 -0.16 -8.57 8.76
N THR A 115 -1.15 -7.70 9.01
CA THR A 115 -1.11 -6.30 8.56
C THR A 115 0.09 -5.57 9.15
N GLY A 116 0.95 -5.08 8.27
CA GLY A 116 2.11 -4.28 8.64
C GLY A 116 3.28 -5.06 9.24
N VAL A 117 3.18 -6.38 9.36
CA VAL A 117 4.25 -7.27 9.82
C VAL A 117 5.39 -7.28 8.80
N LEU A 118 5.09 -7.45 7.50
CA LEU A 118 6.09 -7.44 6.42
C LEU A 118 6.32 -6.03 5.89
N ARG A 119 7.55 -5.51 6.02
CA ARG A 119 7.93 -4.15 5.60
C ARG A 119 9.21 -4.16 4.75
N PRO A 120 9.12 -3.94 3.43
CA PRO A 120 10.31 -3.84 2.59
C PRO A 120 11.09 -2.56 2.91
N LEU A 121 12.40 -2.73 3.09
CA LEU A 121 13.37 -1.66 3.32
C LEU A 121 14.31 -1.53 2.11
N GLY A 122 15.30 -0.64 2.22
CA GLY A 122 16.35 -0.50 1.19
C GLY A 122 17.20 -1.77 1.06
N ARG A 123 18.02 -1.83 0.00
CA ARG A 123 19.07 -2.84 -0.21
C ARG A 123 18.63 -4.32 -0.07
N GLY A 124 17.37 -4.61 -0.40
CA GLY A 124 16.85 -5.98 -0.36
C GLY A 124 16.65 -6.51 1.06
N ILE A 125 16.37 -5.64 2.03
CA ILE A 125 16.08 -6.03 3.40
C ILE A 125 14.57 -6.00 3.64
N LEU A 126 14.07 -7.05 4.31
CA LEU A 126 12.72 -7.16 4.81
C LEU A 126 12.74 -6.98 6.32
N ALA A 127 12.10 -5.93 6.82
CA ALA A 127 11.74 -5.85 8.23
C ALA A 127 10.49 -6.70 8.48
N VAL A 128 10.57 -7.56 9.49
CA VAL A 128 9.46 -8.27 10.07
C VAL A 128 9.18 -7.67 11.45
N VAL A 129 8.07 -6.95 11.55
CA VAL A 129 7.65 -6.22 12.75
C VAL A 129 6.66 -7.08 13.53
N THR A 130 7.04 -7.55 14.71
CA THR A 130 6.17 -8.25 15.65
C THR A 130 6.14 -7.51 16.99
N PRO A 131 5.15 -7.75 17.87
CA PRO A 131 5.05 -7.04 19.14
C PRO A 131 6.35 -7.03 19.97
N PRO A 132 7.10 -8.16 20.13
CA PRO A 132 8.30 -8.14 20.96
C PRO A 132 9.55 -7.60 20.24
N ARG A 133 9.58 -7.56 18.89
CA ARG A 133 10.80 -7.17 18.15
C ARG A 133 10.57 -6.83 16.68
N ILE A 134 11.51 -6.11 16.10
CA ILE A 134 11.68 -5.98 14.65
C ILE A 134 12.90 -6.78 14.22
N ALA A 135 12.74 -7.72 13.30
CA ALA A 135 13.86 -8.48 12.73
C ALA A 135 14.08 -8.08 11.26
N GLY A 136 15.32 -7.86 10.86
CA GLY A 136 15.70 -7.57 9.49
C GLY A 136 16.27 -8.81 8.81
N TYR A 137 15.64 -9.28 7.75
CA TYR A 137 16.11 -10.40 6.93
C TYR A 137 16.53 -9.92 5.55
N ARG A 138 17.56 -10.54 4.98
CA ARG A 138 17.90 -10.34 3.58
C ARG A 138 16.93 -11.11 2.70
N LEU A 139 16.25 -10.43 1.76
CA LEU A 139 15.27 -11.04 0.87
C LEU A 139 15.86 -12.16 -0.01
N ALA A 140 17.15 -12.05 -0.37
CA ALA A 140 17.80 -13.00 -1.28
C ALA A 140 17.89 -14.44 -0.73
N ASP A 141 18.04 -14.61 0.59
CA ASP A 141 18.30 -15.92 1.22
C ASP A 141 17.70 -16.08 2.63
N GLY A 142 16.95 -15.09 3.10
CA GLY A 142 16.32 -15.07 4.42
C GLY A 142 17.32 -14.92 5.56
N ASP A 143 18.58 -14.56 5.29
CA ASP A 143 19.60 -14.43 6.32
C ASP A 143 19.24 -13.31 7.32
N LEU A 144 19.38 -13.59 8.62
CA LEU A 144 19.07 -12.63 9.68
C LEU A 144 20.20 -11.61 9.80
N ARG A 145 19.87 -10.33 9.66
CA ARG A 145 20.85 -9.23 9.62
C ARG A 145 20.91 -8.44 10.91
N TRP A 146 19.76 -8.22 11.53
CA TRP A 146 19.66 -7.49 12.78
C TRP A 146 18.34 -7.79 13.48
N VAL A 147 18.32 -7.54 14.79
CA VAL A 147 17.13 -7.59 15.62
C VAL A 147 17.10 -6.36 16.49
N VAL A 148 15.94 -5.72 16.56
CA VAL A 148 15.66 -4.59 17.44
C VAL A 148 14.55 -5.03 18.40
N PRO A 149 14.86 -5.33 19.67
CA PRO A 149 13.85 -5.69 20.64
C PRO A 149 12.98 -4.47 21.00
N ALA A 150 11.73 -4.72 21.37
CA ALA A 150 10.92 -3.72 22.02
C ALA A 150 11.57 -3.32 23.35
N ARG A 151 11.38 -2.07 23.77
CA ARG A 151 11.83 -1.64 25.10
C ARG A 151 11.06 -2.43 26.18
N GLU A 152 11.69 -2.61 27.32
CA GLU A 152 11.06 -3.26 28.47
C GLU A 152 9.72 -2.60 28.82
N GLY A 153 8.69 -3.43 29.01
CA GLY A 153 7.32 -2.96 29.28
C GLY A 153 6.59 -2.36 28.08
N CYS A 154 7.15 -2.44 26.88
CA CYS A 154 6.54 -1.91 25.65
C CYS A 154 6.42 -2.99 24.57
N VAL A 155 5.57 -2.74 23.58
CA VAL A 155 5.41 -3.59 22.40
C VAL A 155 5.34 -2.76 21.13
N PHE A 156 5.86 -3.27 20.02
CA PHE A 156 5.65 -2.66 18.71
C PHE A 156 4.21 -2.85 18.24
N THR A 157 3.74 -1.90 17.44
CA THR A 157 2.41 -1.93 16.83
C THR A 157 2.57 -1.92 15.30
N PRO A 158 2.63 -3.08 14.62
CA PRO A 158 3.00 -3.19 13.20
C PRO A 158 2.13 -2.37 12.24
N GLU A 159 0.85 -2.22 12.57
CA GLU A 159 -0.14 -1.41 11.85
C GLU A 159 0.09 0.09 11.99
N ARG A 160 0.79 0.53 13.05
CA ARG A 160 1.16 1.94 13.31
C ARG A 160 2.61 2.21 12.91
N ALA A 161 2.90 1.99 11.63
CA ALA A 161 4.21 2.28 11.04
C ALA A 161 4.08 3.12 9.77
N VAL A 162 5.02 4.03 9.56
CA VAL A 162 5.10 4.91 8.38
C VAL A 162 6.50 4.88 7.78
N ARG A 163 6.57 4.89 6.45
CA ARG A 163 7.84 4.99 5.72
C ARG A 163 8.14 6.46 5.40
N HIS A 164 9.35 6.91 5.72
CA HIS A 164 9.80 8.26 5.42
C HIS A 164 11.30 8.27 5.09
N ALA A 165 11.69 8.84 3.95
CA ALA A 165 13.09 9.01 3.54
C ALA A 165 13.98 7.76 3.65
N GLY A 166 13.42 6.57 3.39
CA GLY A 166 14.13 5.28 3.49
C GLY A 166 14.10 4.63 4.88
N ALA A 167 13.67 5.36 5.91
CA ALA A 167 13.40 4.84 7.23
C ALA A 167 11.96 4.31 7.35
N LEU A 168 11.79 3.32 8.21
CA LEU A 168 10.51 2.89 8.75
C LEU A 168 10.41 3.41 10.19
N ILE A 169 9.43 4.26 10.45
CA ILE A 169 9.11 4.76 11.78
C ILE A 169 7.98 3.89 12.32
N VAL A 170 8.19 3.23 13.45
CA VAL A 170 7.25 2.27 14.06
C VAL A 170 6.87 2.76 15.44
N ALA A 171 5.56 2.73 15.75
CA ALA A 171 5.08 2.98 17.09
C ALA A 171 5.39 1.81 18.01
N GLN A 172 5.86 2.14 19.21
CA GLN A 172 6.09 1.24 20.32
C GLN A 172 5.50 1.88 21.59
N PRO A 173 4.17 1.82 21.78
CA PRO A 173 3.53 2.37 22.96
C PRO A 173 4.15 1.82 24.25
N CYS A 174 4.39 2.73 25.19
CA CYS A 174 5.02 2.46 26.48
C CYS A 174 4.23 3.18 27.58
N PRO A 175 4.09 2.61 28.78
CA PRO A 175 3.46 3.30 29.90
C PRO A 175 4.20 4.59 30.28
N ALA A 176 3.48 5.70 30.47
CA ALA A 176 3.95 6.91 31.13
C ALA A 176 5.25 7.55 30.59
N VAL A 177 5.49 7.50 29.27
CA VAL A 177 6.62 8.20 28.63
C VAL A 177 6.14 9.20 27.57
N ALA A 178 6.93 10.25 27.32
CA ALA A 178 6.70 11.20 26.24
C ALA A 178 6.51 10.47 24.88
N TRP A 179 5.58 10.94 24.05
CA TRP A 179 5.20 10.27 22.80
C TRP A 179 6.37 10.06 21.83
N THR A 180 7.34 10.97 21.81
CA THR A 180 8.56 10.85 20.98
C THR A 180 9.41 9.66 21.37
N SER A 181 9.37 9.24 22.64
CA SER A 181 10.04 8.06 23.18
C SER A 181 9.31 6.75 22.87
N GLN A 182 8.11 6.84 22.29
CA GLN A 182 7.27 5.71 21.85
C GLN A 182 7.40 5.47 20.35
N LEU A 183 8.38 6.09 19.69
CA LEU A 183 8.68 5.87 18.28
C LEU A 183 10.09 5.32 18.15
N ILE A 184 10.26 4.37 17.24
CA ILE A 184 11.56 3.91 16.79
C ILE A 184 11.68 4.12 15.29
N ALA A 185 12.88 4.44 14.82
CA ALA A 185 13.20 4.46 13.41
C ALA A 185 14.19 3.34 13.09
N VAL A 186 13.90 2.58 12.03
CA VAL A 186 14.79 1.55 11.49
C VAL A 186 15.00 1.77 9.99
N ASP A 187 16.14 1.38 9.47
CA ASP A 187 16.44 1.32 8.03
C ASP A 187 16.87 -0.11 7.64
N ASP A 188 17.36 -0.29 6.41
CA ASP A 188 17.89 -1.57 5.88
C ASP A 188 18.96 -2.21 6.77
N ARG A 189 19.48 -1.44 7.69
CA ARG A 189 20.72 -1.66 8.36
C ARG A 189 20.40 -1.81 9.89
N GLY A 190 19.18 -1.49 10.35
CA GLY A 190 18.70 -1.70 11.72
C GLY A 190 18.22 -0.40 12.36
N ARG A 191 18.26 -0.31 13.70
CA ARG A 191 17.88 0.91 14.42
C ARG A 191 18.70 2.11 13.95
N ILE A 192 18.05 3.23 13.71
CA ILE A 192 18.70 4.50 13.40
C ILE A 192 19.05 5.18 14.73
N THR A 193 20.33 5.40 14.97
CA THR A 193 20.85 6.17 16.10
C THR A 193 21.91 7.16 15.61
N PRO A 194 22.06 8.33 16.25
CA PRO A 194 23.24 9.17 16.03
C PRO A 194 24.50 8.33 16.23
N HIS A 195 25.46 8.40 15.30
CA HIS A 195 26.76 7.69 15.32
C HIS A 195 26.72 6.18 15.15
N ARG A 196 25.68 5.64 14.52
CA ARG A 196 25.63 4.22 14.20
C ARG A 196 26.81 3.78 13.30
N THR A 197 27.58 2.80 13.77
CA THR A 197 28.47 1.99 12.93
C THR A 197 27.63 1.01 12.10
N PRO A 198 27.77 0.97 10.76
CA PRO A 198 27.13 -0.06 9.95
C PRO A 198 27.52 -1.45 10.47
N LEU A 199 26.54 -2.35 10.62
CA LEU A 199 26.81 -3.74 10.97
C LEU A 199 27.66 -4.30 9.82
N GLY A 200 28.89 -4.75 10.11
CA GLY A 200 30.01 -4.97 9.19
C GLY A 200 29.84 -6.00 8.06
N ASN A 201 28.62 -6.23 7.60
CA ASN A 201 28.24 -7.05 6.45
C ASN A 201 27.90 -6.20 5.21
N ASP A 202 28.16 -4.89 5.25
CA ASP A 202 28.22 -4.06 4.04
C ASP A 202 29.37 -4.63 3.18
N VAL A 203 29.05 -5.13 1.98
CA VAL A 203 30.08 -5.56 1.01
C VAL A 203 31.07 -4.39 0.83
N PRO A 204 32.40 -4.59 0.93
CA PRO A 204 33.36 -3.52 0.76
C PRO A 204 33.24 -2.97 -0.66
N GLY A 205 32.61 -1.81 -0.79
CA GLY A 205 32.28 -1.24 -2.09
C GLY A 205 32.32 0.28 -2.04
N ARG A 206 33.53 0.81 -2.26
CA ARG A 206 33.87 2.22 -2.51
C ARG A 206 33.90 3.13 -1.27
N ARG A 207 35.05 3.16 -0.60
CA ARG A 207 35.50 4.37 0.09
C ARG A 207 35.58 5.50 -0.96
N PRO A 208 35.02 6.69 -0.72
CA PRO A 208 35.50 7.89 -1.38
C PRO A 208 36.89 8.17 -0.82
N GLU A 209 37.89 7.90 -1.64
CA GLU A 209 39.26 8.36 -1.47
C GLU A 209 39.22 9.88 -1.31
N HIS A 210 39.38 10.36 -0.08
CA HIS A 210 39.65 11.77 0.17
C HIS A 210 41.14 11.98 -0.11
N PRO A 211 41.53 12.84 -1.07
CA PRO A 211 42.92 13.25 -1.18
C PRO A 211 43.22 14.19 -0.01
N ASN A 212 43.86 13.67 1.04
CA ASN A 212 44.53 14.49 2.03
C ASN A 212 45.66 15.25 1.33
N THR A 213 45.40 16.50 0.96
CA THR A 213 46.45 17.46 0.63
C THR A 213 46.74 18.27 1.89
N GLU A 214 47.38 17.63 2.88
CA GLU A 214 47.97 18.38 3.99
C GLU A 214 49.38 18.77 3.59
N LYS A 215 49.54 20.06 3.24
CA LYS A 215 50.84 20.71 3.02
C LYS A 215 51.64 20.66 4.33
N VAL A 216 52.64 19.79 4.39
CA VAL A 216 53.69 19.86 5.40
C VAL A 216 54.63 21.02 5.01
N LEU A 217 54.49 22.15 5.69
CA LEU A 217 55.50 23.21 5.69
C LEU A 217 56.59 22.86 6.71
N ALA A 218 57.81 22.66 6.24
CA ALA A 218 58.98 22.47 7.10
C ALA A 218 59.32 23.77 7.86
N ARG A 219 59.69 23.65 9.14
CA ARG A 219 60.26 24.76 9.94
C ARG A 219 61.73 24.99 9.55
N PRO A 220 62.18 26.25 9.45
CA PRO A 220 63.56 26.56 9.13
C PRO A 220 64.49 26.32 10.32
N ARG A 221 65.72 25.88 10.04
CA ARG A 221 66.89 26.00 10.91
C ARG A 221 67.84 27.03 10.31
#